data_AF-A0AAW9IL84-F1
#
_entry.id   AF-A0AAW9IL84-F1
#
_cell.length_a   1.000
_cell.length_b   1.000
_cell.length_c   1.000
_cell.angle_alpha   90.00
_cell.angle_beta   90.00
_cell.angle_gamma   90.00
#
_symmetry.space_group_name_H-M   'P 1'
#
loop_
_entity.id
_entity.type
_entity.pdbx_description
1 polymer ?
#
loop_
_entity_poly.entity_id
_entity_poly.type
_entity_poly.pdbx_seq_one_letter_code
_entity_poly.pdbx_strand_id
1 'polypeptide(L)'
;SIDGATGVIINFTGGVDLGAIEVYEAADIVRESADPDANIIFGAVIDETLTDEIRITVIATGFEEDNNKILNHEPIFEKRIVKEQPLKSEVEISEPTKRVDPLLDIETDSVNIPSFLRSRK
;
A
#
# COMPACT_ATOMS: atom_id res chain seq x y z
N SER A 1 2.53 14.63 11.52
CA SER A 1 1.89 14.78 10.21
C SER A 1 1.61 13.40 9.66
N ILE A 2 0.53 13.22 8.92
CA ILE A 2 0.23 12.00 8.15
C ILE A 2 0.53 12.20 6.66
N ASP A 3 1.38 13.18 6.36
CA ASP A 3 1.80 13.58 5.02
C ASP A 3 2.33 12.39 4.21
N GLY A 4 1.89 12.30 2.96
CA GLY A 4 2.23 11.19 2.06
C GLY A 4 1.43 9.89 2.31
N ALA A 5 0.46 9.87 3.23
CA ALA A 5 -0.47 8.76 3.34
C ALA A 5 -1.45 8.78 2.16
N THR A 6 -1.36 7.79 1.27
CA THR A 6 -2.26 7.62 0.12
C THR A 6 -3.60 6.96 0.48
N GLY A 7 -3.72 6.37 1.67
CA GLY A 7 -4.96 5.78 2.17
C GLY A 7 -5.21 6.13 3.63
N VAL A 8 -6.38 6.70 3.93
CA VAL A 8 -6.75 7.12 5.28
C VAL A 8 -8.13 6.58 5.67
N ILE A 9 -8.25 6.01 6.86
CA ILE A 9 -9.53 5.66 7.48
C ILE A 9 -9.74 6.54 8.71
N ILE A 10 -10.89 7.19 8.78
CA ILE A 10 -11.28 8.07 9.89
C ILE A 10 -12.54 7.52 10.53
N ASN A 11 -12.54 7.34 11.85
CA ASN A 11 -13.74 7.03 12.60
C ASN A 11 -14.03 8.12 13.63
N PHE A 12 -15.22 8.69 13.53
CA PHE A 12 -15.76 9.63 14.49
C PHE A 12 -16.63 8.88 15.50
N THR A 13 -16.46 9.16 16.78
CA THR A 13 -17.31 8.62 17.84
C THR A 13 -17.70 9.76 18.75
N GLY A 14 -18.99 10.03 18.87
CA GLY A 14 -19.51 11.14 19.67
C GLY A 14 -20.90 10.83 20.18
N GLY A 15 -21.45 11.75 20.96
CA GLY A 15 -22.80 11.65 21.49
C GLY A 15 -23.88 11.80 20.42
N VAL A 16 -25.13 11.88 20.87
CA VAL A 16 -26.29 12.13 20.01
C VAL A 16 -26.26 13.51 19.32
N ASP A 17 -25.39 14.37 19.81
CA ASP A 17 -25.09 15.72 19.33
C ASP A 17 -24.08 15.74 18.19
N LEU A 18 -23.39 14.62 17.87
CA LEU A 18 -22.40 14.56 16.80
C LEU A 18 -23.01 14.95 15.44
N GLY A 19 -22.67 16.14 14.98
CA GLY A 19 -23.22 16.75 13.78
C GLY A 19 -22.39 16.51 12.52
N ALA A 20 -23.06 16.61 11.36
CA ALA A 20 -22.37 16.52 10.07
C ALA A 20 -21.33 17.63 9.84
N ILE A 21 -21.55 18.82 10.43
CA ILE A 21 -20.63 19.96 10.31
C ILE A 21 -19.31 19.64 11.02
N GLU A 22 -19.37 19.15 12.25
CA GLU A 22 -18.18 18.81 13.06
C GLU A 22 -17.37 17.69 12.40
N VAL A 23 -18.07 16.67 11.88
CA VAL A 23 -17.45 15.58 11.12
C VAL A 23 -16.75 16.13 9.87
N TYR A 24 -17.38 17.05 9.15
CA TYR A 24 -16.81 17.64 7.94
C TYR A 24 -15.57 18.49 8.24
N GLU A 25 -15.63 19.37 9.23
CA GLU A 25 -14.50 20.22 9.62
C GLU A 25 -13.29 19.37 10.06
N ALA A 26 -13.54 18.35 10.89
CA ALA A 26 -12.48 17.47 11.34
C ALA A 26 -11.91 16.62 10.19
N ALA A 27 -12.74 16.15 9.26
CA ALA A 27 -12.29 15.41 8.09
C ALA A 27 -11.44 16.27 7.15
N ASP A 28 -11.78 17.55 6.96
CA ASP A 28 -11.03 18.45 6.09
C ASP A 28 -9.62 18.72 6.63
N ILE A 29 -9.46 18.87 7.96
CA ILE A 29 -8.14 18.98 8.60
C ILE A 29 -7.27 17.74 8.32
N VAL A 30 -7.85 16.54 8.39
CA VAL A 30 -7.12 15.30 8.10
C VAL A 30 -6.75 15.24 6.62
N ARG A 31 -7.65 15.65 5.72
CA ARG A 31 -7.41 15.70 4.27
C ARG A 31 -6.28 16.66 3.91
N GLU A 32 -6.23 17.85 4.52
CA GLU A 32 -5.15 18.83 4.32
C GLU A 32 -3.79 18.32 4.78
N SER A 33 -3.77 17.37 5.72
CA SER A 33 -2.56 16.79 6.29
C SER A 33 -2.09 15.50 5.60
N ALA A 34 -2.88 14.97 4.66
CA ALA A 34 -2.62 13.74 3.91
C ALA A 34 -2.21 14.05 2.46
N ASP A 35 -1.94 13.00 1.67
CA ASP A 35 -1.69 13.17 0.24
C ASP A 35 -2.92 13.80 -0.47
N PRO A 36 -2.75 14.74 -1.43
CA PRO A 36 -3.87 15.37 -2.15
C PRO A 36 -4.78 14.37 -2.88
N ASP A 37 -4.22 13.25 -3.31
CA ASP A 37 -4.92 12.16 -4.02
C ASP A 37 -5.23 10.99 -3.07
N ALA A 38 -5.13 11.20 -1.74
CA ALA A 38 -5.41 10.17 -0.76
C ALA A 38 -6.86 9.68 -0.85
N ASN A 39 -7.03 8.35 -0.84
CA ASN A 39 -8.34 7.74 -0.69
C ASN A 39 -8.75 7.76 0.79
N ILE A 40 -9.73 8.59 1.13
CA ILE A 40 -10.21 8.76 2.50
C ILE A 40 -11.56 8.08 2.68
N ILE A 41 -11.64 7.15 3.64
CA ILE A 41 -12.88 6.51 4.07
C ILE A 41 -13.21 7.00 5.46
N PHE A 42 -14.43 7.52 5.66
CA PHE A 42 -14.89 7.94 6.98
C PHE A 42 -16.11 7.16 7.46
N GLY A 43 -16.18 6.98 8.78
CA GLY A 43 -17.32 6.41 9.49
C GLY A 43 -17.65 7.22 10.74
N ALA A 44 -18.89 7.13 11.20
CA ALA A 44 -19.34 7.75 12.42
C ALA A 44 -20.12 6.74 13.27
N VAL A 45 -19.88 6.78 14.58
CA VAL A 45 -20.54 5.94 15.58
C VAL A 45 -21.12 6.84 16.65
N ILE A 46 -22.37 6.60 17.00
CA ILE A 46 -23.02 7.29 18.12
C ILE A 46 -22.81 6.47 19.39
N ASP A 47 -22.24 7.11 20.41
CA ASP A 47 -22.06 6.59 21.74
C ASP A 47 -22.73 7.55 22.73
N GLU A 48 -23.90 7.18 23.25
CA GLU A 48 -24.70 7.99 24.18
C GLU A 48 -23.98 8.28 25.50
N THR A 49 -22.89 7.56 25.81
CA THR A 49 -22.10 7.82 27.02
C THR A 49 -21.14 9.00 26.87
N LEU A 50 -20.86 9.41 25.63
CA LEU A 50 -20.10 10.62 25.33
C LEU A 50 -21.06 11.82 25.34
N THR A 51 -20.74 12.82 26.16
CA THR A 51 -21.49 14.09 26.25
C THR A 51 -20.52 15.21 25.96
N ASP A 52 -20.82 16.05 24.95
CA ASP A 52 -19.98 17.16 24.51
C ASP A 52 -18.52 16.74 24.14
N GLU A 53 -18.29 15.47 23.85
CA GLU A 53 -16.98 14.90 23.53
C GLU A 53 -17.03 14.11 22.22
N ILE A 54 -15.99 14.29 21.39
CA ILE A 54 -15.80 13.57 20.15
C ILE A 54 -14.44 12.89 20.18
N ARG A 55 -14.43 11.57 19.99
CA ARG A 55 -13.23 10.77 19.77
C ARG A 55 -13.04 10.55 18.29
N ILE A 56 -11.86 10.92 17.79
CA ILE A 56 -11.48 10.74 16.40
C ILE A 56 -10.34 9.74 16.34
N THR A 57 -10.55 8.65 15.60
CA THR A 57 -9.50 7.66 15.32
C THR A 57 -9.09 7.79 13.87
N VAL A 58 -7.80 8.02 13.64
CA VAL A 58 -7.22 8.13 12.29
C VAL A 58 -6.24 6.98 12.07
N ILE A 59 -6.42 6.28 10.96
CA ILE A 59 -5.53 5.20 10.52
C ILE A 59 -4.98 5.63 9.15
N ALA A 60 -3.70 5.97 9.11
CA ALA A 60 -3.00 6.37 7.89
C ALA A 60 -2.14 5.21 7.37
N THR A 61 -2.22 4.94 6.08
CA THR A 61 -1.52 3.85 5.39
C THR A 61 -1.03 4.30 4.02
N GLY A 62 -0.20 3.47 3.37
CA GLY A 62 0.28 3.77 2.02
C GLY A 62 1.30 4.90 1.98
N PHE A 63 2.10 5.05 3.04
CA PHE A 63 3.31 5.87 3.02
C PHE A 63 4.35 5.22 2.11
N GLU A 64 4.98 6.02 1.25
CA GLU A 64 6.14 5.55 0.49
C GLU A 64 7.29 5.27 1.45
N GLU A 65 7.78 4.03 1.49
CA GLU A 65 9.09 3.77 2.06
C GLU A 65 10.13 4.39 1.12
N ASP A 66 10.86 5.38 1.64
CA ASP A 66 12.01 6.03 1.01
C ASP A 66 13.14 4.98 0.83
N ASN A 67 12.92 3.99 -0.06
CA ASN A 67 13.80 2.86 -0.36
C ASN A 67 15.09 3.30 -1.11
N ASN A 68 15.37 4.61 -1.16
CA ASN A 68 16.42 5.20 -1.99
C ASN A 68 17.43 6.07 -1.21
N LYS A 69 17.61 5.83 0.08
CA LYS A 69 18.76 6.34 0.85
C LYS A 69 19.66 5.24 1.40
N ILE A 70 20.08 4.33 0.52
CA ILE A 70 21.47 3.85 0.61
C ILE A 70 22.19 4.55 -0.53
N LEU A 71 22.81 5.67 -0.18
CA LEU A 71 23.70 6.41 -1.05
C LEU A 71 24.68 5.42 -1.67
N ASN A 72 24.72 5.38 -3.00
CA ASN A 72 25.78 4.77 -3.77
C ASN A 72 27.10 5.43 -3.35
N HIS A 73 27.72 4.92 -2.29
CA HIS A 73 29.14 5.14 -2.08
C HIS A 73 29.80 4.22 -3.10
N GLU A 74 30.03 4.74 -4.31
CA GLU A 74 30.94 4.06 -5.22
C GLU A 74 32.26 3.88 -4.44
N PRO A 75 32.71 2.64 -4.19
CA PRO A 75 34.06 2.47 -3.69
C PRO A 75 34.97 2.98 -4.80
N ILE A 76 35.77 4.01 -4.48
CA ILE A 76 36.85 4.48 -5.33
C ILE A 76 37.78 3.29 -5.54
N PHE A 77 37.61 2.58 -6.65
CA PHE A 77 38.56 1.57 -7.09
C PHE A 77 39.81 2.30 -7.53
N GLU A 78 40.78 2.45 -6.62
CA GLU A 78 42.15 2.78 -7.00
C GLU A 78 42.59 1.76 -8.05
N LYS A 79 42.87 2.28 -9.24
CA LYS A 79 43.24 1.53 -10.43
C LYS A 79 44.61 0.88 -10.21
N ARG A 80 44.65 -0.26 -9.52
CA ARG A 80 45.83 -1.11 -9.50
C ARG A 80 45.94 -1.75 -10.88
N ILE A 81 46.85 -1.25 -11.68
CA ILE A 81 47.25 -1.83 -12.96
C ILE A 81 47.71 -3.27 -12.68
N VAL A 82 46.88 -4.24 -13.04
CA VAL A 82 47.28 -5.66 -13.12
C VAL A 82 47.22 -6.05 -14.59
N LYS A 83 48.38 -6.50 -15.09
CA LYS A 83 48.66 -6.95 -16.45
C LYS A 83 47.60 -7.95 -16.94
N GLU A 84 47.06 -7.70 -18.13
CA GLU A 84 46.19 -8.62 -18.87
C GLU A 84 46.89 -9.95 -19.16
N GLN A 85 46.18 -11.06 -18.94
CA GLN A 85 46.35 -12.29 -19.71
C GLN A 85 44.95 -12.85 -20.07
N PRO A 86 44.67 -13.16 -21.35
CA PRO A 86 43.36 -13.61 -21.77
C PRO A 86 43.26 -15.14 -21.66
N LEU A 87 42.18 -15.64 -21.05
CA LEU A 87 41.77 -17.03 -21.22
C LEU A 87 40.27 -17.08 -21.54
N LYS A 88 40.00 -17.46 -22.78
CA LYS A 88 38.69 -17.81 -23.32
C LYS A 88 38.21 -19.12 -22.70
N SER A 89 36.92 -19.21 -22.37
CA SER A 89 36.12 -20.41 -22.65
C SER A 89 34.65 -20.13 -22.46
N GLU A 90 33.93 -20.20 -23.57
CA GLU A 90 32.49 -20.25 -23.71
C GLU A 90 32.03 -21.69 -23.46
N VAL A 91 30.97 -21.88 -22.68
CA VAL A 91 30.24 -23.16 -22.60
C VAL A 91 28.74 -22.87 -22.38
N GLU A 92 27.96 -23.10 -23.43
CA GLU A 92 26.52 -23.37 -23.42
C GLU A 92 26.22 -24.71 -22.73
N ILE A 93 25.18 -24.79 -21.90
CA ILE A 93 24.47 -26.04 -21.60
C ILE A 93 22.94 -25.79 -21.50
N SER A 94 22.26 -26.08 -22.61
CA SER A 94 20.94 -26.71 -22.84
C SER A 94 19.82 -26.79 -21.76
N GLU A 95 18.64 -26.28 -22.16
CA GLU A 95 17.20 -26.67 -22.02
C GLU A 95 16.78 -28.01 -21.31
N PRO A 96 15.52 -28.17 -20.75
CA PRO A 96 14.29 -28.31 -21.56
C PRO A 96 12.87 -28.01 -20.97
N THR A 97 11.99 -27.54 -21.87
CA THR A 97 10.53 -27.79 -22.06
C THR A 97 9.50 -27.75 -20.91
N LYS A 98 8.40 -27.00 -21.11
CA LYS A 98 7.04 -27.49 -20.80
C LYS A 98 6.02 -27.06 -21.87
N ARG A 99 5.24 -28.05 -22.31
CA ARG A 99 4.20 -28.02 -23.35
C ARG A 99 3.01 -27.16 -22.91
N VAL A 100 2.40 -26.43 -23.84
CA VAL A 100 1.07 -25.83 -23.67
C VAL A 100 0.03 -26.77 -24.29
N ASP A 101 -0.92 -27.25 -23.49
CA ASP A 101 -2.08 -28.00 -23.97
C ASP A 101 -3.19 -27.00 -24.36
N PRO A 102 -3.64 -26.91 -25.64
CA PRO A 102 -4.55 -25.85 -26.10
C PRO A 102 -6.04 -26.03 -25.77
N LEU A 103 -6.40 -26.90 -24.82
CA LEU A 103 -7.79 -27.34 -24.62
C LEU A 103 -8.24 -27.20 -23.17
N LEU A 104 -8.36 -25.95 -22.72
CA LEU A 104 -9.23 -25.58 -21.60
C LEU A 104 -9.93 -24.25 -21.93
N ASP A 105 -10.71 -24.28 -23.01
CA ASP A 105 -11.84 -23.38 -23.21
C ASP A 105 -13.05 -24.01 -22.50
N ILE A 106 -13.25 -23.70 -21.20
CA ILE A 106 -14.54 -23.86 -20.54
C ILE A 106 -14.74 -22.69 -19.56
N GLU A 107 -15.66 -21.82 -19.97
CA GLU A 107 -16.79 -21.30 -19.20
C GLU A 107 -16.58 -20.89 -17.72
N THR A 108 -16.95 -19.62 -17.47
CA THR A 108 -17.55 -19.13 -16.22
C THR A 108 -16.80 -19.42 -14.91
N ASP A 109 -15.71 -18.68 -14.60
CA ASP A 109 -15.41 -18.37 -13.18
C ASP A 109 -14.32 -17.31 -12.87
N SER A 110 -14.11 -16.28 -13.70
CA SER A 110 -13.23 -15.17 -13.31
C SER A 110 -13.98 -14.05 -12.56
N VAL A 111 -14.85 -14.41 -11.63
CA VAL A 111 -15.20 -13.49 -10.54
C VAL A 111 -14.15 -13.69 -9.46
N ASN A 112 -13.30 -12.69 -9.29
CA ASN A 112 -12.37 -12.62 -8.16
C ASN A 112 -13.18 -12.38 -6.89
N ILE A 113 -13.76 -13.46 -6.34
CA ILE A 113 -14.52 -13.45 -5.08
C ILE A 113 -13.49 -13.53 -3.94
N PRO A 114 -13.37 -12.49 -3.09
CA PRO A 114 -12.46 -12.50 -1.95
C PRO A 114 -12.71 -13.70 -1.03
N SER A 115 -11.64 -14.22 -0.43
CA SER A 115 -11.65 -15.42 0.42
C SER A 115 -12.68 -15.38 1.55
N PHE A 116 -13.02 -14.18 2.05
CA PHE A 116 -14.04 -13.97 3.08
C PHE A 116 -15.46 -14.40 2.66
N LEU A 117 -15.82 -14.25 1.38
CA LEU A 117 -17.14 -14.63 0.86
C LEU A 117 -17.28 -16.15 0.64
N ARG A 118 -16.18 -16.91 0.65
CA ARG A 118 -16.20 -18.36 0.46
C ARG A 118 -16.57 -19.15 1.73
N SER A 119 -16.43 -18.58 2.93
CA SER A 119 -16.51 -19.35 4.18
C SER A 119 -17.81 -19.21 4.99
N ARG A 120 -18.94 -18.88 4.35
CA ARG A 120 -20.27 -19.08 4.94
C ARG A 120 -21.04 -20.09 4.09
N LYS A 121 -20.78 -21.37 4.32
CA LYS A 121 -21.68 -22.46 3.96
C LYS A 121 -21.68 -23.51 5.04
#